data_AF-A0A372KJZ4-F1
#
_entry.id   AF-A0A372KJZ4-F1
#
_cell.length_a   1.000
_cell.length_b   1.000
_cell.length_c   1.000
_cell.angle_alpha   90.00
_cell.angle_beta   90.00
_cell.angle_gamma   90.00
#
_symmetry.space_group_name_H-M   'P 1'
#
loop_
_entity.id
_entity.type
_entity.pdbx_description
1 polymer ?
#
loop_
_entity_poly.entity_id
_entity_poly.type
_entity_poly.pdbx_seq_one_letter_code
_entity_poly.pdbx_strand_id
1 'polypeptide(L)' 'MAFGDNGPRKKTAFEKLTLFVVILMVLVTVGGILISALSVLL' A
#
# COMPACT_ATOMS: atom_id res chain seq x y z
N MET A 1 19.09 -23.78 5.01
CA MET A 1 18.47 -22.70 4.22
C MET A 1 18.37 -21.49 5.12
N ALA A 2 19.03 -20.40 4.74
CA ALA A 2 19.03 -19.14 5.46
C ALA A 2 17.66 -18.46 5.35
N PHE A 3 17.31 -17.63 6.34
CA PHE A 3 16.11 -16.80 6.34
C PHE A 3 15.89 -16.16 4.96
N GLY A 4 14.78 -16.49 4.29
CA GLY A 4 14.46 -15.98 2.95
C GLY A 4 14.04 -17.04 1.95
N ASP A 5 14.18 -18.33 2.26
CA ASP A 5 13.70 -19.41 1.39
C ASP A 5 12.17 -19.60 1.50
N ASN A 6 11.44 -18.54 1.16
CA ASN A 6 10.03 -18.62 0.80
C ASN A 6 10.01 -18.81 -0.71
N GLY A 7 10.13 -20.06 -1.17
CA GLY A 7 9.94 -20.41 -2.60
C GLY A 7 8.64 -19.80 -3.17
N PRO A 8 8.44 -19.79 -4.50
CA PRO A 8 7.35 -19.06 -5.15
C PRO A 8 5.96 -19.51 -4.64
N ARG A 9 5.46 -18.85 -3.59
CA ARG A 9 4.15 -19.11 -2.99
C ARG A 9 3.16 -18.09 -3.54
N LYS A 10 2.04 -18.60 -4.03
CA LYS A 10 0.89 -17.75 -4.35
C LYS A 10 0.43 -17.09 -3.04
N LYS A 11 0.33 -15.76 -3.05
CA LYS A 11 -0.20 -14.99 -1.91
C LYS A 11 -1.60 -15.48 -1.57
N THR A 12 -1.86 -15.68 -0.28
CA THR A 12 -3.19 -16.05 0.22
C THR A 12 -4.21 -14.94 -0.05
N ALA A 13 -5.51 -15.26 0.00
CA ALA A 13 -6.55 -14.25 -0.15
C ALA A 13 -6.43 -13.12 0.89
N PHE A 14 -6.05 -13.48 2.12
CA PHE A 14 -5.79 -12.52 3.19
C PHE A 14 -4.61 -11.61 2.87
N GLU A 15 -3.48 -12.17 2.42
CA GLU A 15 -2.31 -11.36 2.04
C GLU A 15 -2.59 -10.44 0.85
N LYS A 16 -3.43 -10.85 -0.11
CA LYS A 16 -3.83 -9.98 -1.21
C LYS A 16 -4.72 -8.83 -0.72
N LEU A 17 -5.63 -9.12 0.21
CA LEU A 17 -6.50 -8.11 0.80
C LEU A 17 -5.71 -7.10 1.63
N THR A 18 -4.78 -7.56 2.48
CA THR A 18 -3.94 -6.65 3.26
C THR A 18 -3.05 -5.79 2.37
N LEU A 19 -2.49 -6.35 1.30
CA LEU A 19 -1.70 -5.59 0.33
C LEU A 19 -2.56 -4.54 -0.40
N PHE A 20 -3.78 -4.88 -0.78
CA PHE A 20 -4.74 -3.93 -1.36
C PHE A 20 -5.03 -2.77 -0.39
N VAL A 21 -5.29 -3.06 0.89
CA VAL A 21 -5.53 -2.04 1.92
C VAL A 21 -4.30 -1.13 2.10
N VAL A 22 -3.10 -1.70 2.12
CA VAL A 22 -1.85 -0.91 2.24
C VAL A 22 -1.68 0.04 1.05
N ILE A 23 -1.92 -0.44 -0.18
CA ILE A 23 -1.86 0.42 -1.37
C ILE A 23 -2.87 1.57 -1.25
N LEU A 24 -4.11 1.26 -0.83
CA LEU A 24 -5.17 2.25 -0.68
C LEU A 24 -4.79 3.29 0.39
N MET A 25 -4.22 2.87 1.52
CA MET A 25 -3.74 3.76 2.58
C MET A 25 -2.68 4.74 2.07
N VAL A 26 -1.73 4.26 1.27
CA VAL A 26 -0.70 5.12 0.66
C VAL A 26 -1.34 6.13 -0.29
N LEU A 27 -2.26 5.69 -1.15
CA LEU A 27 -2.96 6.58 -2.09
C LEU A 27 -3.77 7.65 -1.36
N VAL A 28 -4.48 7.29 -0.29
CA VAL A 28 -5.24 8.26 0.53
C VAL A 28 -4.30 9.25 1.21
N THR A 29 -3.17 8.79 1.75
CA THR A 29 -2.22 9.66 2.43
C THR A 29 -1.59 10.66 1.46
N VAL A 30 -1.10 10.18 0.31
CA VAL A 30 -0.52 11.04 -0.73
C VAL A 30 -1.57 11.98 -1.30
N GLY A 31 -2.76 11.47 -1.63
CA GLY A 31 -3.88 12.27 -2.14
C GLY A 31 -4.30 13.37 -1.16
N GLY A 32 -4.37 13.06 0.14
CA GLY A 32 -4.66 14.03 1.19
C GLY A 32 -3.63 15.15 1.24
N ILE A 33 -2.33 14.81 1.24
CA ILE A 33 -1.24 15.80 1.21
C ILE A 33 -1.34 16.71 -0.03
N LEU A 34 -1.58 16.11 -1.20
CA LEU A 34 -1.69 16.86 -2.46
C LEU A 34 -2.90 17.80 -2.46
N ILE A 35 -4.07 17.34 -1.99
CA ILE A 35 -5.26 18.18 -1.88
C ILE A 35 -5.02 19.32 -0.89
N SER A 36 -4.43 19.04 0.28
CA SER A 36 -4.09 20.08 1.27
C SER A 36 -3.09 21.10 0.73
N ALA A 37 -2.12 20.69 -0.08
CA ALA A 37 -1.18 21.61 -0.72
C ALA A 37 -1.89 22.48 -1.79
N LEU A 38 -2.77 21.88 -2.59
CA LEU A 38 -3.54 22.61 -3.60
C LEU A 38 -4.57 23.57 -3.00
N SER A 39 -5.16 23.24 -1.84
CA SER A 39 -6.11 24.13 -1.16
C SER A 39 -5.48 25.42 -0.63
N VAL A 40 -4.15 25.50 -0.55
CA VAL A 40 -3.44 26.75 -0.22
C VAL A 40 -3.35 27.67 -1.44
N LEU A 41 -3.44 27.13 -2.65
CA LEU A 41 -3.32 27.87 -3.91
C LEU A 41 -4.68 28.34 -4.47
N LEU A 42 -5.79 27.77 -4.00
CA LEU A 42 -7.18 28.09 -4.37
C LEU A 42 -7.83 29.01 -3.34
#